data_AF-L0A1G8-F1
#
_entry.id   AF-L0A1G8-F1
#
_cell.length_a   1.000
_cell.length_b   1.000
_cell.length_c   1.000
_cell.angle_alpha   90.00
_cell.angle_beta   90.00
_cell.angle_gamma   90.00
#
_symmetry.space_group_name_H-M   'P 1'
#
loop_
_entity.id
_entity.type
_entity.pdbx_description
1 polymer ?
#
loop_
_entity_poly.entity_id
_entity_poly.type
_entity_poly.pdbx_seq_one_letter_code
_entity_poly.pdbx_strand_id
1 'polypeptide(L)'
;MWEGLYKLVTEVHNSIMPQLIENNVVGQNIRRYRQAANLNQEELAERVWGDPRRKGEVSVLENGKQVPTLAQLDKIAAALNIAAADLLTSVTNNDELARVPA
;
A
#
# COMPACT_ATOMS: atom_id res chain seq x y z
N MET A 1 2.44 39.83 -1.18
CA MET A 1 1.96 39.12 0.03
C MET A 1 1.39 37.73 -0.25
N TRP A 2 0.83 37.44 -1.43
CA TRP A 2 0.29 36.11 -1.75
C TRP A 2 1.31 35.10 -2.34
N GLU A 3 2.37 35.58 -2.99
CA GLU A 3 3.49 34.76 -3.50
C GLU A 3 4.21 33.95 -2.41
N GLY A 4 4.41 34.54 -1.22
CA GLY A 4 5.09 33.87 -0.10
C GLY A 4 4.28 32.75 0.54
N LEU A 5 2.96 32.91 0.62
CA LEU A 5 2.05 31.88 1.12
C LEU A 5 1.94 30.71 0.14
N TYR A 6 1.87 30.99 -1.17
CA TYR A 6 1.83 29.95 -2.19
C TYR A 6 3.14 29.15 -2.22
N LYS A 7 4.30 29.82 -2.11
CA LYS A 7 5.60 29.15 -2.02
C LYS A 7 5.67 28.24 -0.79
N LEU A 8 5.29 28.74 0.39
CA LEU A 8 5.30 27.97 1.64
C LEU A 8 4.36 26.74 1.57
N VAL A 9 3.13 26.90 1.07
CA VAL A 9 2.19 25.79 0.90
C VAL A 9 2.71 24.75 -0.10
N THR A 10 3.34 25.20 -1.19
CA THR A 10 3.92 24.32 -2.20
C THR A 10 5.14 23.56 -1.67
N GLU A 11 5.99 24.20 -0.87
CA GLU A 11 7.19 23.60 -0.26
C GLU A 11 6.81 22.55 0.79
N VAL A 12 5.80 22.86 1.63
CA VAL A 12 5.23 21.91 2.60
C VAL A 12 4.58 20.73 1.87
N HIS A 13 3.79 20.98 0.82
CA HIS A 13 3.21 19.94 -0.01
C HIS A 13 4.29 19.04 -0.63
N ASN A 14 5.32 19.61 -1.24
CA ASN A 14 6.40 18.85 -1.88
C ASN A 14 7.34 18.15 -0.88
N SER A 15 7.35 18.51 0.40
CA SER A 15 8.14 17.83 1.43
C SER A 15 7.36 16.70 2.11
N ILE A 16 6.05 16.88 2.31
CA ILE A 16 5.18 15.91 3.00
C ILE A 16 4.57 14.89 2.03
N MET A 17 4.17 15.32 0.83
CA MET A 17 3.51 14.43 -0.14
C MET A 17 4.40 13.30 -0.66
N PRO A 18 5.72 13.48 -0.90
CA PRO A 18 6.59 12.36 -1.22
C PRO A 18 6.59 11.33 -0.11
N GLN A 19 6.68 11.70 1.18
CA GLN A 19 6.68 10.73 2.28
C GLN A 19 5.37 9.92 2.39
N LEU A 20 4.24 10.48 1.92
CA LEU A 20 2.94 9.81 1.84
C LEU A 20 2.76 8.96 0.56
N ILE A 21 3.47 9.29 -0.53
CA ILE A 21 3.42 8.60 -1.83
C ILE A 21 4.56 7.56 -1.99
N GLU A 22 5.69 7.77 -1.32
CA GLU A 22 6.95 7.02 -1.38
C GLU A 22 6.88 5.73 -0.54
N ASN A 23 6.02 5.72 0.46
CA ASN A 23 5.71 4.52 1.23
C ASN A 23 4.58 3.76 0.54
N ASN A 24 4.92 2.92 -0.44
CA ASN A 24 4.01 1.95 -1.07
C ASN A 24 3.57 0.85 -0.06
N VAL A 25 2.91 1.26 1.02
CA VAL A 25 2.44 0.41 2.12
C VAL A 25 1.56 -0.69 1.58
N VAL A 26 0.68 -0.37 0.62
CA VAL A 26 -0.22 -1.35 0.01
C VAL A 26 0.57 -2.44 -0.71
N GLY A 27 1.46 -2.11 -1.63
CA GLY A 27 2.22 -3.13 -2.34
C GLY A 27 3.17 -3.93 -1.43
N GLN A 28 3.73 -3.29 -0.40
CA GLN A 28 4.53 -3.98 0.61
C GLN A 28 3.69 -4.99 1.41
N ASN A 29 2.48 -4.61 1.84
CA ASN A 29 1.57 -5.48 2.56
C ASN A 29 1.05 -6.62 1.67
N ILE A 30 0.75 -6.36 0.39
CA ILE A 30 0.41 -7.41 -0.59
C ILE A 30 1.52 -8.45 -0.65
N ARG A 31 2.78 -8.02 -0.80
CA ARG A 31 3.93 -8.93 -0.83
C ARG A 31 4.07 -9.71 0.48
N ARG A 32 3.97 -9.01 1.62
CA ARG A 32 4.10 -9.60 2.96
C ARG A 32 3.09 -10.72 3.18
N TYR A 33 1.81 -10.44 2.98
CA TYR A 33 0.74 -11.43 3.18
C TYR A 33 0.77 -12.55 2.14
N ARG A 34 1.14 -12.25 0.88
CA ARG A 34 1.35 -13.27 -0.15
C ARG A 34 2.43 -14.27 0.25
N GLN A 35 3.58 -13.77 0.74
CA GLN A 35 4.67 -14.62 1.21
C GLN A 35 4.29 -15.40 2.47
N ALA A 36 3.58 -14.80 3.42
CA ALA A 36 3.07 -15.48 4.61
C ALA A 36 2.09 -16.62 4.26
N ALA A 37 1.34 -16.48 3.16
CA ALA A 37 0.48 -17.53 2.62
C ALA A 37 1.23 -18.56 1.75
N ASN A 38 2.57 -18.49 1.66
CA ASN A 38 3.42 -19.33 0.80
C ASN A 38 3.03 -19.30 -0.69
N LEU A 39 2.59 -18.15 -1.19
CA LEU A 39 2.21 -17.98 -2.59
C LEU A 39 3.31 -17.27 -3.38
N ASN A 40 3.55 -17.69 -4.61
CA ASN A 40 4.25 -16.92 -5.62
C ASN A 40 3.28 -15.93 -6.32
N GLN A 41 3.80 -15.05 -7.20
CA GLN A 41 2.98 -14.03 -7.88
C GLN A 41 1.97 -14.61 -8.88
N GLU A 42 2.27 -15.76 -9.51
CA GLU A 42 1.35 -16.47 -10.40
C GLU A 42 0.16 -17.04 -9.61
N GLU A 43 0.43 -17.61 -8.44
CA GLU A 43 -0.60 -18.17 -7.57
C GLU A 43 -1.51 -17.10 -6.98
N LEU A 44 -0.97 -15.93 -6.61
CA LEU A 44 -1.82 -14.80 -6.22
C LEU A 44 -2.65 -14.30 -7.41
N ALA A 45 -2.06 -14.21 -8.61
CA ALA A 45 -2.78 -13.77 -9.79
C ALA A 45 -3.94 -14.72 -10.15
N GLU A 46 -3.72 -16.03 -10.04
CA GLU A 46 -4.75 -17.04 -10.20
C GLU A 46 -5.90 -16.82 -9.20
N ARG A 47 -5.59 -16.58 -7.92
CA ARG A 47 -6.65 -16.38 -6.91
C ARG A 47 -7.44 -15.09 -7.09
N VAL A 48 -6.80 -14.01 -7.55
CA VAL A 48 -7.44 -12.69 -7.68
C VAL A 48 -8.22 -12.56 -8.99
N TRP A 49 -7.71 -13.15 -10.07
CA TRP A 49 -8.22 -12.93 -11.42
C TRP A 49 -8.53 -14.20 -12.22
N GLY A 50 -8.24 -15.40 -11.70
CA GLY A 50 -8.43 -16.67 -12.41
C GLY A 50 -7.51 -16.86 -13.62
N ASP A 51 -6.39 -16.14 -13.66
CA ASP A 51 -5.37 -16.27 -14.71
C ASP A 51 -3.96 -16.04 -14.15
N PRO A 52 -3.08 -17.06 -14.11
CA PRO A 52 -1.75 -16.92 -13.53
C PRO A 52 -0.82 -16.08 -14.41
N ARG A 53 -1.16 -15.89 -15.69
CA ARG A 53 -0.40 -15.04 -16.64
C ARG A 53 -0.48 -13.57 -16.24
N ARG A 54 -1.43 -13.20 -15.38
CA ARG A 54 -1.57 -11.85 -14.81
C ARG A 54 -0.61 -11.56 -13.65
N LYS A 55 0.39 -12.42 -13.38
CA LYS A 55 1.46 -12.16 -12.40
C LYS A 55 2.14 -10.78 -12.54
N GLY A 56 2.17 -10.24 -13.78
CA GLY A 56 2.67 -8.89 -14.05
C GLY A 56 1.92 -7.80 -13.28
N GLU A 57 0.60 -7.94 -13.10
CA GLU A 57 -0.21 -7.02 -12.31
C GLU A 57 0.15 -7.10 -10.82
N VAL A 58 0.36 -8.30 -10.28
CA VAL A 58 0.87 -8.48 -8.91
C VAL A 58 2.20 -7.75 -8.74
N SER A 59 3.12 -7.92 -9.68
CA SER A 59 4.42 -7.26 -9.63
C SER A 59 4.30 -5.73 -9.70
N VAL A 60 3.45 -5.19 -10.57
CA VAL A 60 3.19 -3.74 -10.67
C VAL A 60 2.64 -3.19 -9.35
N LEU A 61 1.68 -3.88 -8.73
CA LEU A 61 1.09 -3.51 -7.45
C LEU A 61 2.12 -3.58 -6.31
N GLU A 62 2.84 -4.70 -6.17
CA GLU A 62 3.84 -4.89 -5.12
C GLU A 62 4.98 -3.87 -5.17
N ASN A 63 5.34 -3.42 -6.37
CA ASN A 63 6.38 -2.41 -6.56
C ASN A 63 5.83 -0.97 -6.55
N GLY A 64 4.52 -0.77 -6.32
CA GLY A 64 3.92 0.55 -6.16
C GLY A 64 3.84 1.34 -7.46
N LYS A 65 4.02 0.66 -8.59
CA LYS A 65 3.91 1.27 -9.92
C LYS A 65 2.46 1.60 -10.28
N GLN A 66 1.51 1.01 -9.55
CA GLN A 66 0.09 1.30 -9.66
C GLN A 66 -0.57 1.21 -8.28
N VAL A 67 -1.45 2.17 -7.99
CA VAL A 67 -2.35 2.11 -6.84
C VAL A 67 -3.56 1.25 -7.22
N PRO A 68 -3.90 0.19 -6.45
CA PRO A 68 -5.09 -0.61 -6.74
C PRO A 68 -6.36 0.21 -6.53
N THR A 69 -7.35 -0.01 -7.38
CA THR A 69 -8.73 0.43 -7.12
C THR A 69 -9.30 -0.26 -5.88
N LEU A 70 -10.37 0.29 -5.30
CA LEU A 70 -11.05 -0.32 -4.16
C LEU A 70 -11.50 -1.77 -4.45
N ALA A 71 -12.01 -2.01 -5.67
CA ALA A 71 -12.43 -3.34 -6.09
C ALA A 71 -11.24 -4.33 -6.24
N GLN A 72 -10.07 -3.85 -6.67
CA GLN A 72 -8.87 -4.69 -6.70
C GLN A 72 -8.37 -4.98 -5.28
N LEU A 73 -8.39 -3.97 -4.41
CA LEU A 73 -7.97 -4.11 -3.02
C LEU A 73 -8.81 -5.16 -2.28
N ASP A 74 -10.13 -5.13 -2.46
CA ASP A 74 -11.06 -6.11 -1.88
C ASP A 74 -10.79 -7.54 -2.39
N LYS A 75 -10.62 -7.72 -3.71
CA LYS A 75 -10.28 -9.02 -4.31
C LYS A 75 -8.94 -9.57 -3.82
N ILE A 76 -7.93 -8.72 -3.68
CA ILE A 76 -6.61 -9.11 -3.19
C ILE A 76 -6.69 -9.52 -1.72
N ALA A 77 -7.40 -8.76 -0.89
CA ALA A 77 -7.62 -9.09 0.51
C ALA A 77 -8.35 -10.44 0.67
N ALA A 78 -9.41 -10.66 -0.11
CA ALA A 78 -10.14 -11.93 -0.14
C ALA A 78 -9.24 -13.11 -0.56
N ALA A 79 -8.44 -12.95 -1.63
CA ALA A 79 -7.51 -13.98 -2.10
C ALA A 79 -6.41 -14.35 -1.08
N LEU A 80 -6.06 -13.41 -0.21
CA LEU A 80 -5.08 -13.57 0.87
C LEU A 80 -5.72 -13.93 2.22
N ASN A 81 -7.05 -14.00 2.29
CA ASN A 81 -7.83 -14.28 3.51
C ASN A 81 -7.51 -13.30 4.66
N ILE A 82 -7.49 -12.00 4.35
CA ILE A 82 -7.28 -10.90 5.30
C ILE A 82 -8.35 -9.82 5.12
N ALA A 83 -8.43 -8.85 6.04
CA ALA A 83 -9.29 -7.69 5.84
C ALA A 83 -8.60 -6.69 4.88
N ALA A 84 -9.41 -5.97 4.09
CA ALA A 84 -8.92 -4.88 3.23
C ALA A 84 -8.10 -3.82 4.00
N ALA A 85 -8.47 -3.53 5.25
CA ALA A 85 -7.75 -2.60 6.12
C ALA A 85 -6.31 -3.04 6.44
N ASP A 86 -6.03 -4.34 6.45
CA ASP A 86 -4.70 -4.88 6.71
C ASP A 86 -3.71 -4.51 5.59
N LEU A 87 -4.21 -4.28 4.37
CA LEU A 87 -3.38 -3.81 3.25
C LEU A 87 -3.05 -2.32 3.37
N LEU A 88 -3.87 -1.53 4.05
CA LEU A 88 -3.72 -0.08 4.20
C LEU A 88 -2.92 0.33 5.43
N THR A 89 -2.72 -0.59 6.38
CA THR A 89 -2.07 -0.29 7.65
C THR A 89 -0.57 -0.15 7.46
N SER A 90 -0.03 1.05 7.68
CA SER A 90 1.41 1.24 7.84
C SER A 90 1.84 0.62 9.17
N VAL A 91 2.97 -0.08 9.18
CA VAL A 91 3.70 -0.33 10.43
C VAL A 91 4.37 0.99 10.83
N THR A 92 3.59 1.97 11.22
CA THR A 92 4.08 2.97 12.17
C THR A 92 4.25 2.23 13.49
N ASN A 93 5.40 2.37 14.14
CA ASN A 93 5.57 1.90 15.52
C ASN A 93 4.53 2.64 16.38
N ASN A 94 3.31 2.10 16.47
CA ASN A 94 2.21 2.64 17.27
C ASN A 94 2.50 2.55 18.78
N ASP A 95 3.69 2.05 19.16
CA ASP A 95 4.22 2.12 20.51
C ASP A 95 4.66 3.54 20.93
N GLU A 96 4.91 4.46 19.99
CA GLU A 96 5.31 5.84 20.34
C GLU A 96 4.11 6.74 20.71
N LEU A 97 2.93 6.54 20.09
CA LEU A 97 1.72 7.31 20.41
C LEU A 97 1.00 6.80 21.67
N ALA A 98 1.33 5.59 22.14
CA ALA A 98 0.83 5.03 23.40
C ALA A 98 1.63 5.49 24.64
N ARG A 99 2.74 6.23 24.47
CA ARG A 99 3.57 6.78 25.56
C ARG A 99 3.28 8.27 25.80
N VAL A 100 2.01 8.66 25.98
CA VAL A 100 1.72 9.94 26.63
C VAL A 100 1.89 9.70 28.14
N PRO A 101 2.93 10.24 28.80
CA PRO A 101 3.01 10.19 30.26
C PRO A 101 1.82 10.98 30.84
N ALA A 102 1.23 10.41 31.89
CA ALA A 102 0.16 11.02 32.68
C ALA A 102 0.63 12.28 33.41
#